data_AF-A0A954P902-F1
#
_entry.id   AF-A0A954P902-F1
#
_cell.length_a   1.000
_cell.length_b   1.000
_cell.length_c   1.000
_cell.angle_alpha   90.00
_cell.angle_beta   90.00
_cell.angle_gamma   90.00
#
_symmetry.space_group_name_H-M   'P 1'
#
loop_
_entity.id
_entity.type
_entity.pdbx_description
1 polymer ?
#
loop_
_entity_poly.entity_id
_entity_poly.type
_entity_poly.pdbx_seq_one_letter_code
_entity_poly.pdbx_strand_id
1 'polypeptide(L)' 'ELMSVAVALPIERAIAESYARLILWLESDYGWNRWQAYDLLTQVGQLSVGFYTTGAVAAKVAKKYI' A
#
# COMPACT_ATOMS: atom_id res chain seq x y z
N GLU A 1 -12.47 -2.18 0.18
CA GLU A 1 -11.16 -1.47 0.09
C GLU A 1 -10.24 -2.27 -0.81
N LEU A 2 -9.24 -1.63 -1.41
CA LEU A 2 -8.13 -2.30 -2.10
C LEU A 2 -6.98 -2.40 -1.10
N MET A 3 -6.33 -3.55 -0.98
CA MET A 3 -5.22 -3.72 -0.03
C MET A 3 -4.10 -4.58 -0.58
N SER A 4 -2.87 -4.16 -0.27
CA SER A 4 -1.64 -4.89 -0.58
C SER A 4 -0.96 -5.27 0.73
N VAL A 5 -0.54 -6.53 0.84
CA VAL A 5 0.10 -7.07 2.05
C VAL A 5 1.56 -7.39 1.74
N ALA A 6 2.44 -7.04 2.68
CA ALA A 6 3.83 -7.44 2.68
C ALA A 6 4.23 -7.93 4.07
N VAL A 7 5.19 -8.85 4.09
CA VAL A 7 5.78 -9.39 5.33
C VAL A 7 7.28 -9.28 5.17
N ALA A 8 7.90 -8.42 5.97
CA ALA A 8 9.34 -8.21 5.93
C ALA A 8 9.84 -7.65 7.26
N LEU A 9 11.11 -7.90 7.56
CA LEU A 9 11.84 -7.24 8.64
C LEU A 9 12.97 -6.38 8.03
N PRO A 10 13.22 -5.18 8.55
CA PRO A 10 12.45 -4.47 9.58
C PRO A 10 11.08 -3.99 9.05
N ILE A 11 10.17 -3.59 9.93
CA ILE A 11 8.76 -3.33 9.56
C ILE A 11 8.61 -2.19 8.54
N GLU A 12 9.53 -1.23 8.53
CA GLU A 12 9.61 -0.14 7.57
C GLU A 12 9.74 -0.68 6.13
N ARG A 13 10.43 -1.81 5.95
CA ARG A 13 10.52 -2.49 4.67
C ARG A 13 9.16 -3.05 4.24
N ALA A 14 8.41 -3.65 5.16
CA ALA A 14 7.07 -4.18 4.86
C ALA A 14 6.08 -3.03 4.54
N ILE A 15 6.21 -1.90 5.23
CA ILE A 15 5.44 -0.68 4.93
C ILE A 15 5.76 -0.19 3.51
N ALA A 16 7.05 0.00 3.19
CA ALA A 16 7.46 0.47 1.88
C ALA A 16 7.04 -0.48 0.75
N GLU A 17 7.20 -1.80 0.96
CA GLU A 17 6.85 -2.81 -0.02
C GLU A 17 5.33 -2.93 -0.23
N SER A 18 4.53 -2.88 0.84
CA SER A 18 3.07 -2.92 0.73
C SER A 18 2.52 -1.72 -0.06
N TYR A 19 3.03 -0.51 0.20
CA TYR A 19 2.68 0.69 -0.59
C TYR A 19 3.17 0.63 -2.03
N ALA A 20 4.42 0.20 -2.28
CA ALA A 20 4.96 0.08 -3.63
C ALA A 20 4.12 -0.88 -4.48
N ARG A 21 3.76 -2.04 -3.92
CA ARG A 21 2.87 -3.01 -4.57
C ARG A 21 1.48 -2.43 -4.83
N LEU A 22 0.94 -1.63 -3.90
CA LEU A 22 -0.36 -0.98 -4.09
C LEU A 22 -0.33 0.06 -5.22
N ILE A 23 0.73 0.88 -5.29
CA ILE A 23 0.94 1.86 -6.37
C ILE A 23 1.04 1.16 -7.72
N LEU A 24 1.84 0.11 -7.81
CA LEU A 24 2.00 -0.67 -9.05
C LEU A 24 0.69 -1.36 -9.45
N TRP A 25 -0.13 -1.77 -8.48
CA TRP A 25 -1.45 -2.32 -8.75
C TRP A 25 -2.41 -1.27 -9.33
N LEU A 26 -2.41 -0.05 -8.77
CA LEU A 26 -3.19 1.06 -9.33
C LEU A 26 -2.74 1.45 -10.74
N GLU A 27 -1.44 1.39 -11.02
CA GLU A 27 -0.88 1.63 -12.35
C GLU A 27 -1.34 0.56 -13.35
N SER A 28 -1.21 -0.73 -12.98
CA SER A 28 -1.53 -1.87 -13.85
C SER A 28 -3.02 -2.00 -14.15
N ASP A 29 -3.88 -1.97 -13.13
CA ASP A 29 -5.27 -2.41 -13.25
C ASP A 29 -6.25 -1.25 -13.37
N TYR A 30 -5.83 -0.04 -12.95
CA TYR A 30 -6.68 1.14 -12.87
C TYR A 30 -6.15 2.33 -13.69
N GLY A 31 -5.03 2.16 -14.41
CA GLY A 31 -4.50 3.17 -15.33
C GLY A 31 -3.96 4.44 -14.65
N TRP A 32 -3.68 4.39 -13.34
CA TRP A 32 -3.12 5.53 -12.62
C TRP A 32 -1.68 5.82 -13.06
N ASN A 33 -1.32 7.09 -13.14
CA ASN A 33 0.09 7.45 -13.18
C ASN A 33 0.73 7.12 -11.82
N ARG A 34 1.91 6.48 -11.83
CA ARG A 34 2.64 6.06 -10.63
C ARG A 34 2.80 7.18 -9.57
N TRP A 35 3.14 8.39 -10.00
CA TRP A 35 3.37 9.52 -9.10
C TRP A 35 2.07 10.13 -8.57
N GLN A 36 1.01 10.12 -9.38
CA GLN A 36 -0.33 10.53 -8.91
C GLN A 36 -0.89 9.54 -7.89
N ALA A 37 -0.68 8.23 -8.10
CA ALA A 37 -1.07 7.21 -7.12
C ALA A 37 -0.27 7.35 -5.82
N TYR A 38 1.02 7.65 -5.90
CA TYR A 38 1.86 7.96 -4.73
C TYR A 38 1.33 9.18 -3.95
N ASP A 39 1.02 10.27 -4.65
CA ASP A 39 0.49 11.50 -4.03
C ASP A 39 -0.88 11.25 -3.37
N LEU A 40 -1.80 10.56 -4.06
CA LEU A 40 -3.08 10.15 -3.49
C LEU A 40 -2.91 9.33 -2.21
N LEU A 41 -2.10 8.27 -2.26
CA LEU A 41 -1.90 7.36 -1.13
C LEU A 41 -1.21 8.05 0.06
N THR A 42 -0.44 9.11 -0.17
CA THR A 42 0.12 9.94 0.90
C THR A 42 -0.99 10.65 1.70
N GLN A 43 -2.11 11.01 1.05
CA GLN A 43 -3.22 11.72 1.68
C GLN A 43 -4.27 10.78 2.28
N VAL A 44 -4.63 9.70 1.57
CA VAL A 44 -5.78 8.84 1.92
C VAL A 44 -5.39 7.38 2.21
N GLY A 45 -4.12 7.03 2.10
CA GLY A 45 -3.61 5.69 2.39
C GLY A 45 -3.77 5.33 3.88
N GLN A 46 -4.14 4.09 4.14
CA GLN A 46 -4.24 3.56 5.50
C GLN A 46 -3.32 2.37 5.67
N LEU A 47 -2.75 2.25 6.88
CA LEU A 47 -1.89 1.13 7.26
C LEU A 47 -2.61 0.25 8.27
N SER A 48 -2.48 -1.06 8.13
CA SER A 48 -2.94 -2.04 9.12
C SER A 48 -1.81 -3.00 9.43
N VAL A 49 -1.41 -3.03 10.70
CA VAL A 49 -0.38 -3.96 11.18
C VAL A 49 -1.07 -5.26 11.57
N GLY A 50 -0.71 -6.36 10.90
CA GLY A 50 -1.23 -7.69 11.20
C GLY A 50 -0.51 -8.32 12.39
N PHE A 51 0.81 -8.48 12.27
CA PHE A 51 1.65 -8.96 13.36
C PHE A 51 2.99 -8.24 13.34
N TYR A 52 3.25 -7.47 14.40
CA TYR A 52 4.42 -6.60 14.47
C TYR A 52 5.74 -7.37 14.44
N THR A 53 5.84 -8.47 15.18
CA THR A 53 7.08 -9.24 15.35
C THR A 53 7.55 -9.92 14.06
N THR A 54 6.64 -10.31 13.17
CA THR A 54 7.00 -10.85 11.84
C THR A 54 7.02 -9.77 10.76
N GLY A 55 6.64 -8.53 11.10
CA GLY A 55 6.56 -7.41 10.17
C GLY A 55 5.46 -7.57 9.12
N ALA A 56 4.33 -8.18 9.46
CA ALA A 56 3.19 -8.32 8.56
C ALA A 56 2.36 -7.02 8.53
N VAL A 57 2.29 -6.37 7.37
CA VAL A 57 1.67 -5.05 7.18
C VAL A 57 0.83 -5.03 5.91
N ALA A 58 -0.33 -4.36 5.98
CA ALA A 58 -1.18 -4.10 4.84
C ALA A 58 -1.33 -2.58 4.59
N ALA A 59 -1.04 -2.15 3.36
CA ALA A 59 -1.39 -0.83 2.85
C ALA A 59 -2.78 -0.90 2.18
N LYS A 60 -3.65 0.07 2.47
CA LYS A 60 -5.06 0.06 2.06
C LYS A 60 -5.47 1.41 1.47
N VAL A 61 -6.43 1.36 0.55
CA VAL A 61 -7.14 2.53 0.04
C VAL A 61 -8.62 2.21 -0.17
N ALA A 62 -9.49 3.17 0.15
CA ALA A 62 -10.93 3.00 -0.07
C ALA A 62 -11.24 3.05 -1.56
N LYS A 63 -12.10 2.14 -2.05
CA LYS A 63 -12.46 2.05 -3.47
C LYS A 63 -13.12 3.32 -4.04
N LYS A 64 -13.64 4.22 -3.20
CA LYS A 64 -14.20 5.51 -3.62
C LYS A 64 -13.15 6.51 -4.16
N TYR A 65 -11.86 6.25 -3.92
CA TYR A 65 -10.74 7.10 -4.37
C TYR A 65 -10.01 6.52 -5.59
N ILE A 66 -10.38 5.31 -6.02
CA ILE A 66 -9.77 4.59 -7.14
C ILE A 66 -10.70 4.69 -8.33
#